data_AF-A0A7S3NZB0-F1
#
_entry.id   AF-A0A7S3NZB0-F1
#
_cell.length_a   1.000
_cell.length_b   1.000
_cell.length_c   1.000
_cell.angle_alpha   90.00
_cell.angle_beta   90.00
_cell.angle_gamma   90.00
#
_symmetry.space_group_name_H-M   'P 1'
#
loop_
_entity.id
_entity.type
_entity.pdbx_description
1 polymer ?
#
loop_
_entity_poly.entity_id
_entity_poly.type
_entity_poly.pdbx_seq_one_letter_code
_entity_poly.pdbx_strand_id
1 'polypeptide(L)'
;FAAPVEEEKVEEAVSVDEGSFSMLAGMGMDPERSRKALIKFNNNLEQALDYITSHGPEEDEFEEEKQDAPEAKEWIVDPRPGVYDLNAFITHLGNSIHSGHYVAHIKKGEDW
;
A
#
# COMPACT_ATOMS: atom_id res chain seq x y z
N PHE A 1 -29.66 -0.50 -44.58
CA PHE A 1 -28.52 -0.08 -43.76
C PHE A 1 -29.04 0.26 -42.38
N ALA A 2 -29.12 -0.74 -41.50
CA ALA A 2 -29.50 -0.51 -40.11
C ALA A 2 -28.29 0.13 -39.41
N ALA A 3 -28.51 1.26 -38.75
CA ALA A 3 -27.49 1.91 -37.95
C ALA A 3 -27.08 0.98 -36.78
N PRO A 4 -25.79 0.92 -36.41
CA PRO A 4 -25.36 0.16 -35.25
C PRO A 4 -25.92 0.82 -33.99
N VAL A 5 -26.52 -0.01 -33.13
CA VAL A 5 -26.96 0.38 -31.79
C VAL A 5 -25.70 0.63 -30.97
N GLU A 6 -25.49 1.88 -30.53
CA GLU A 6 -24.46 2.24 -29.56
C GLU A 6 -24.76 1.50 -28.26
N GLU A 7 -23.84 0.64 -27.83
CA GLU A 7 -23.90 0.00 -26.52
C GLU A 7 -23.62 1.06 -25.45
N GLU A 8 -24.68 1.45 -24.75
CA GLU A 8 -24.61 2.28 -23.55
C GLU A 8 -23.93 1.47 -22.44
N LYS A 9 -22.67 1.80 -22.13
CA LYS A 9 -21.93 1.22 -21.00
C LYS A 9 -22.60 1.69 -19.72
N VAL A 10 -23.48 0.84 -19.16
CA VAL A 10 -24.09 1.08 -17.85
C VAL A 10 -22.98 1.02 -16.80
N GLU A 11 -22.57 2.17 -16.29
CA GLU A 11 -21.75 2.27 -15.09
C GLU A 11 -22.62 1.84 -13.90
N GLU A 12 -22.47 0.58 -13.49
CA GLU A 12 -23.01 0.10 -12.23
C GLU A 12 -22.36 0.93 -11.10
N ALA A 13 -23.16 1.76 -10.44
CA ALA A 13 -22.71 2.49 -9.26
C ALA A 13 -22.39 1.50 -8.14
N VAL A 14 -21.12 1.15 -7.99
CA VAL A 14 -20.63 0.28 -6.91
C VAL A 14 -20.87 1.01 -5.59
N SER A 15 -21.83 0.54 -4.79
CA SER A 15 -22.06 1.06 -3.43
C SER A 15 -20.96 0.58 -2.50
N VAL A 16 -20.42 1.46 -1.65
CA VAL A 16 -19.38 1.12 -0.67
C VAL A 16 -19.94 0.15 0.37
N ASP A 17 -19.24 -0.96 0.60
CA ASP A 17 -19.50 -1.86 1.72
C ASP A 17 -19.08 -1.22 3.04
N GLU A 18 -20.05 -0.93 3.92
CA GLU A 18 -19.80 -0.26 5.19
C GLU A 18 -18.96 -1.09 6.18
N GLY A 19 -18.96 -2.42 6.02
CA GLY A 19 -18.08 -3.31 6.78
C GLY A 19 -16.62 -3.08 6.43
N SER A 20 -16.29 -3.15 5.14
CA SER A 20 -14.94 -2.91 4.60
C SER A 20 -14.47 -1.47 4.86
N PHE A 21 -15.38 -0.51 4.72
CA PHE A 21 -15.09 0.89 5.06
C PHE A 21 -14.78 1.07 6.55
N SER A 22 -15.55 0.46 7.45
CA SER A 22 -15.30 0.52 8.89
C SER A 22 -13.96 -0.13 9.26
N MET A 23 -13.53 -1.18 8.55
CA MET A 23 -12.22 -1.80 8.74
C MET A 23 -11.09 -0.84 8.35
N LEU A 24 -11.17 -0.21 7.18
CA LEU A 24 -10.17 0.79 6.74
C LEU A 24 -10.11 1.98 7.69
N ALA A 25 -11.26 2.49 8.12
CA ALA A 25 -11.33 3.57 9.10
C ALA A 25 -10.74 3.14 10.46
N GLY A 26 -10.98 1.90 10.90
CA GLY A 26 -10.39 1.33 12.10
C GLY A 26 -8.87 1.17 12.04
N MET A 27 -8.30 1.02 10.84
CA MET A 27 -6.85 1.03 10.60
C MET A 27 -6.25 2.45 10.57
N GLY A 28 -7.08 3.49 10.69
CA GLY A 28 -6.66 4.89 10.63
C GLY A 28 -6.45 5.41 9.20
N MET A 29 -7.03 4.75 8.20
CA MET A 29 -7.00 5.22 6.81
C MET A 29 -8.00 6.38 6.62
N ASP A 30 -7.67 7.31 5.71
CA ASP A 30 -8.52 8.45 5.43
C ASP A 30 -9.91 8.00 4.90
N PRO A 31 -11.03 8.51 5.46
CA PRO A 31 -12.38 8.09 5.08
C PRO A 31 -12.73 8.35 3.61
N GLU A 32 -12.36 9.49 3.05
CA GLU A 32 -12.71 9.83 1.67
C GLU A 32 -11.93 8.94 0.70
N ARG A 33 -10.64 8.78 0.98
CA ARG A 33 -9.74 7.89 0.25
C ARG A 33 -10.18 6.43 0.29
N SER A 34 -10.60 5.97 1.47
CA SER A 34 -11.08 4.59 1.67
C SER A 34 -12.32 4.29 0.84
N ARG A 35 -13.28 5.23 0.77
CA ARG A 35 -14.48 5.07 -0.07
C ARG A 35 -14.14 4.97 -1.54
N LYS A 36 -13.29 5.87 -2.02
CA LYS A 36 -12.90 5.90 -3.44
C LYS A 36 -12.09 4.67 -3.83
N ALA A 37 -11.18 4.20 -2.98
CA ALA A 37 -10.45 2.95 -3.19
C ALA A 37 -11.39 1.74 -3.22
N LEU A 38 -12.34 1.64 -2.27
CA LEU A 38 -13.32 0.56 -2.27
C LEU A 38 -14.18 0.55 -3.54
N ILE A 39 -14.60 1.71 -4.06
CA ILE A 39 -15.31 1.80 -5.34
C ILE A 39 -14.42 1.31 -6.49
N LYS A 40 -13.17 1.77 -6.56
CA LYS A 40 -12.20 1.39 -7.61
C LYS A 40 -11.91 -0.10 -7.65
N PHE A 41 -11.82 -0.74 -6.49
CA PHE A 41 -11.52 -2.18 -6.37
C PHE A 41 -12.76 -3.04 -6.14
N ASN A 42 -13.96 -2.53 -6.47
CA ASN A 42 -15.22 -3.25 -6.37
C ASN A 42 -15.46 -3.89 -4.98
N ASN A 43 -15.29 -3.10 -3.93
CA ASN A 43 -15.34 -3.46 -2.51
C ASN A 43 -14.31 -4.53 -2.08
N ASN A 44 -13.23 -4.75 -2.82
CA ASN A 44 -12.12 -5.58 -2.36
C ASN A 44 -11.26 -4.82 -1.34
N LEU A 45 -11.40 -5.18 -0.07
CA LEU A 45 -10.66 -4.59 1.06
C LEU A 45 -9.14 -4.69 0.89
N GLU A 46 -8.61 -5.85 0.51
CA GLU A 46 -7.15 -6.08 0.45
C GLU A 46 -6.52 -5.21 -0.63
N GLN A 47 -7.14 -5.12 -1.80
CA GLN A 47 -6.65 -4.30 -2.91
C GLN A 47 -6.81 -2.80 -2.62
N ALA A 48 -7.92 -2.41 -1.98
CA ALA A 48 -8.12 -1.03 -1.54
C ALA A 48 -7.05 -0.62 -0.51
N LEU A 49 -6.75 -1.48 0.46
CA LEU A 49 -5.72 -1.23 1.46
C LEU A 49 -4.31 -1.17 0.84
N ASP A 50 -3.98 -2.11 -0.04
CA ASP A 50 -2.69 -2.13 -0.73
C ASP A 50 -2.49 -0.83 -1.52
N TYR A 51 -3.51 -0.39 -2.25
CA TYR A 51 -3.47 0.89 -2.98
C TYR A 51 -3.24 2.09 -2.06
N ILE A 52 -4.03 2.21 -0.99
CA ILE A 52 -3.94 3.33 -0.03
C ILE A 52 -2.55 3.39 0.62
N THR A 53 -1.95 2.24 0.93
CA THR A 53 -0.65 2.19 1.62
C THR A 53 0.55 2.33 0.69
N SER A 54 0.40 1.98 -0.59
CA SER A 54 1.48 2.05 -1.59
C SER A 54 1.53 3.37 -2.39
N HIS A 55 0.42 4.12 -2.41
CA HIS A 55 0.30 5.40 -3.11
C HIS A 55 0.10 6.54 -2.11
N GLY A 56 0.64 7.72 -2.42
CA GLY A 56 0.40 8.92 -1.63
C GLY A 56 -1.02 9.49 -1.84
N PRO A 57 -1.51 10.38 -0.97
CA PRO A 57 -2.80 11.06 -1.16
C PRO A 57 -2.81 12.02 -2.37
N GLU A 58 -1.64 12.41 -2.89
CA GLU A 58 -1.51 13.22 -4.12
C GLU A 58 -1.64 12.37 -5.40
N GLU A 59 -1.37 11.06 -5.30
CA GLU A 59 -1.46 10.08 -6.41
C GLU A 59 -2.87 9.46 -6.52
N ASP A 60 -3.80 9.94 -5.70
CA ASP A 60 -5.20 9.58 -5.71
C ASP A 60 -5.91 10.31 -6.86
N GLU A 61 -5.49 10.01 -8.09
CA GLU A 61 -6.18 10.42 -9.31
C GLU A 61 -7.51 9.66 -9.40
N PHE A 62 -8.51 10.23 -8.75
CA PHE A 62 -9.90 9.81 -8.84
C PHE A 62 -10.68 10.61 -9.90
N GLU A 63 -9.99 11.40 -10.72
CA GLU A 63 -10.52 12.11 -11.88
C GLU A 63 -9.60 11.91 -13.10
N GLU A 64 -10.26 11.84 -14.26
CA GLU A 64 -9.82 11.49 -15.63
C GLU A 64 -8.35 11.72 -16.01
N GLU A 65 -7.82 10.71 -16.73
CA GLU A 65 -6.57 10.66 -17.48
C GLU A 65 -5.86 12.02 -17.66
N LYS A 66 -4.89 12.30 -16.79
CA LYS A 66 -3.69 13.03 -17.20
C LYS A 66 -2.53 12.08 -17.14
N GLN A 67 -2.00 11.76 -18.31
CA GLN A 67 -0.66 11.19 -18.45
C GLN A 67 0.35 12.27 -18.08
N ASP A 68 0.49 12.57 -16.79
CA ASP A 68 1.66 13.24 -16.28
C ASP A 68 2.74 12.19 -16.03
N ALA A 69 3.96 12.49 -16.50
CA ALA A 69 5.12 11.61 -16.36
C ALA A 69 5.30 11.25 -14.88
N PRO A 70 5.73 10.01 -14.53
CA PRO A 70 5.83 9.60 -13.14
C PRO A 70 6.74 10.58 -12.39
N GLU A 71 6.15 11.40 -11.54
CA GLU A 71 6.90 12.22 -10.61
C GLU A 71 7.74 11.26 -9.77
N ALA A 72 9.05 11.48 -9.80
CA ALA A 72 9.97 10.64 -9.05
C ALA A 72 9.63 10.79 -7.57
N LYS A 73 9.08 9.74 -6.96
CA LYS A 73 8.80 9.67 -5.52
C LYS A 73 9.98 10.26 -4.75
N GLU A 74 9.78 11.43 -4.15
CA GLU A 74 10.79 12.05 -3.30
C GLU A 74 10.90 11.19 -2.04
N TRP A 75 11.89 10.31 -2.04
CA TRP A 75 12.23 9.55 -0.85
C TRP A 75 12.65 10.52 0.24
N ILE A 76 12.15 10.32 1.46
CA ILE A 76 12.68 11.03 2.63
C ILE A 76 14.13 10.57 2.80
N VAL A 77 15.06 11.39 2.32
CA VAL A 77 16.50 11.14 2.48
C VAL A 77 16.91 11.65 3.85
N ASP A 78 17.39 10.75 4.71
CA ASP A 78 18.05 11.17 5.93
C ASP A 78 19.33 11.93 5.56
N PRO A 79 19.48 13.22 5.93
CA PRO A 79 20.62 14.03 5.53
C PRO A 79 21.90 13.65 6.28
N ARG A 80 21.83 12.76 7.28
CA ARG A 80 22.99 12.35 8.08
C ARG A 80 23.99 11.54 7.25
N PRO A 81 25.30 11.69 7.51
CA PRO A 81 26.31 10.87 6.86
C PRO A 81 26.08 9.39 7.21
N GLY A 82 26.29 8.49 6.24
CA GLY A 82 26.07 7.05 6.36
C GLY A 82 27.13 6.34 7.21
N VAL A 83 27.35 6.81 8.43
CA VAL A 83 28.25 6.22 9.42
C VAL A 83 27.42 5.44 10.42
N TYR A 84 27.68 4.13 10.54
CA TYR A 84 26.86 3.21 11.33
C TYR A 84 27.72 2.36 12.24
N ASP A 85 27.22 2.09 13.45
CA ASP A 85 27.72 1.07 14.36
C ASP A 85 26.74 -0.11 14.42
N LEU A 86 27.25 -1.33 14.57
CA LEU A 86 26.41 -2.52 14.66
C LEU A 86 25.61 -2.52 15.97
N ASN A 87 24.29 -2.45 15.86
CA ASN A 87 23.36 -2.48 17.00
C ASN A 87 22.78 -3.89 17.24
N ALA A 88 22.31 -4.55 16.18
CA ALA A 88 21.68 -5.86 16.29
C ALA A 88 21.78 -6.64 14.97
N PHE A 89 21.66 -7.96 15.05
CA PHE A 89 21.53 -8.82 13.88
C PHE A 89 20.67 -10.04 14.19
N ILE A 90 20.08 -10.62 13.15
CA ILE A 90 19.25 -11.83 13.22
C ILE A 90 20.01 -12.96 12.54
N THR A 91 20.10 -14.11 13.20
CA THR A 91 20.79 -15.30 12.70
C THR A 91 19.80 -16.42 12.45
N HIS A 92 19.80 -16.97 11.23
CA HIS A 92 19.19 -18.26 10.94
C HIS A 92 20.20 -19.38 11.20
N LEU A 93 19.97 -20.18 12.24
CA LEU A 93 20.79 -21.35 12.59
C LEU A 93 20.20 -22.58 11.92
N GLY A 94 20.80 -22.99 10.79
CA GLY A 94 20.38 -24.17 10.06
C GLY A 94 21.02 -24.22 8.68
N ASN A 95 21.15 -25.43 8.13
CA ASN A 95 21.72 -25.67 6.79
C ASN A 95 20.67 -25.71 5.67
N SER A 96 19.40 -25.42 5.99
CA SER A 96 18.25 -25.51 5.09
C SER A 96 17.52 -24.17 5.06
N ILE A 97 17.01 -23.77 3.90
CA ILE A 97 16.10 -22.60 3.78
C ILE A 97 14.68 -22.91 4.26
N HIS A 98 14.34 -24.19 4.39
CA HIS A 98 13.02 -24.64 4.82
C HIS A 98 12.97 -25.02 6.31
N SER A 99 14.13 -25.03 6.99
CA SER A 99 14.22 -25.40 8.40
C SER A 99 15.46 -24.84 9.09
N GLY A 100 15.27 -24.37 10.31
CA GLY A 100 16.31 -23.86 11.21
C GLY A 100 15.71 -23.12 12.39
N HIS A 101 16.55 -22.40 13.13
CA HIS A 101 16.16 -21.64 14.31
C HIS A 101 16.62 -20.19 14.20
N TYR A 102 15.71 -19.23 14.37
CA TYR A 102 16.05 -17.81 14.34
C TYR A 102 16.38 -17.30 15.76
N VAL A 103 17.52 -16.62 15.88
CA VAL A 103 17.96 -15.93 17.10
C VAL A 103 18.28 -14.48 16.76
N ALA A 104 17.91 -13.55 17.64
CA ALA A 104 18.30 -12.15 17.53
C ALA A 104 19.34 -11.81 18.58
N HIS A 105 20.43 -11.16 18.18
CA HIS A 105 21.45 -10.62 19.08
C HIS A 105 21.34 -9.11 19.08
N ILE A 106 21.24 -8.50 20.25
CA ILE A 106 21.00 -7.06 20.42
C ILE A 106 22.06 -6.53 21.38
N LYS A 107 22.89 -5.61 20.90
CA LYS A 107 23.87 -4.92 21.73
C LYS A 107 23.17 -4.04 22.76
N LYS A 108 23.47 -4.22 24.03
CA LYS A 108 22.99 -3.38 25.14
C LYS A 108 24.17 -2.65 25.75
N GLY A 109 24.35 -1.39 25.36
CA GLY A 109 25.51 -0.60 25.77
C GLY A 109 26.77 -1.13 25.08
N GLU A 110 27.72 -1.65 25.86
CA GLU A 110 28.94 -2.28 25.34
C GLU A 110 28.85 -3.80 25.25
N ASP A 111 27.82 -4.41 25.85
CA ASP A 111 27.63 -5.85 25.92
C ASP A 111 26.69 -6.38 24.82
N TRP A 112 26.80 -7.67 24.52
CA TRP A 112 25.98 -8.40 23.54
C TRP A 112 25.05 -9.41 24.21
#